data_AF-A0A974YLZ3-F1
#
_entry.id   AF-A0A974YLZ3-F1
#
_cell.length_a   1.000
_cell.length_b   1.000
_cell.length_c   1.000
_cell.angle_alpha   90.00
_cell.angle_beta   90.00
_cell.angle_gamma   90.00
#
_symmetry.space_group_name_H-M   'P 1'
#
loop_
_entity.id
_entity.type
_entity.pdbx_description
1 polymer ?
#
loop_
_entity_poly.entity_id
_entity_poly.type
_entity_poly.pdbx_seq_one_letter_code
_entity_poly.pdbx_strand_id
1 'polypeptide(L)' 'MGRFEDTEAAIAQRLRAMKAKPEMTINLVEFSTPLTASGYTQDEITTVLNALAQDRIIEIAPGNKLRLIKPLP' A
#
# COMPACT_ATOMS: atom_id res chain seq x y z
N MET A 1 19.11 -7.13 1.73
CA MET A 1 17.67 -6.97 2.02
C MET A 1 17.45 -5.49 2.20
N GLY A 2 16.93 -4.85 1.16
CA GLY A 2 16.73 -3.40 1.14
C GLY A 2 15.45 -3.04 1.87
N ARG A 3 15.44 -1.88 2.55
CA ARG A 3 14.24 -1.38 3.24
C ARG A 3 12.98 -1.34 2.35
N PHE A 4 13.18 -1.20 1.03
CA PHE A 4 12.10 -1.28 0.05
C PHE A 4 11.39 -2.65 0.06
N GLU A 5 12.13 -3.76 0.03
CA GLU A 5 11.57 -5.11 0.01
C GLU A 5 10.82 -5.43 1.32
N ASP A 6 11.37 -5.00 2.46
CA ASP A 6 10.71 -5.13 3.77
C ASP A 6 9.40 -4.32 3.81
N THR A 7 9.42 -3.09 3.30
CA THR A 7 8.24 -2.22 3.22
C THR A 7 7.19 -2.78 2.26
N GLU A 8 7.60 -3.32 1.11
CA GLU A 8 6.74 -3.99 0.15
C GLU A 8 6.07 -5.23 0.75
N ALA A 9 6.84 -6.08 1.44
CA ALA A 9 6.30 -7.24 2.13
C ALA A 9 5.27 -6.83 3.20
N ALA A 10 5.55 -5.80 3.99
CA ALA A 10 4.62 -5.27 4.99
C ALA A 10 3.34 -4.71 4.34
N ILE A 11 3.47 -3.95 3.25
CA ILE A 11 2.35 -3.39 2.47
C ILE A 11 1.49 -4.52 1.88
N ALA A 12 2.11 -5.51 1.23
CA ALA A 12 1.42 -6.66 0.64
C ALA A 12 0.69 -7.49 1.71
N GLN A 13 1.35 -7.74 2.85
CA GLN A 13 0.76 -8.46 3.97
C GLN A 13 -0.42 -7.68 4.56
N ARG A 14 -0.32 -6.35 4.65
CA ARG A 14 -1.40 -5.47 5.12
C ARG A 14 -2.60 -5.45 4.17
N LEU A 15 -2.35 -5.35 2.86
CA LEU A 15 -3.39 -5.43 1.83
C LEU A 15 -4.10 -6.79 1.85
N ARG A 16 -3.35 -7.89 2.00
CA ARG A 16 -3.92 -9.25 2.20
C ARG A 16 -4.73 -9.35 3.51
N ALA A 17 -4.22 -8.80 4.61
CA ALA A 17 -4.90 -8.82 5.91
C ALA A 17 -6.23 -8.05 5.90
N MET A 18 -6.28 -6.92 5.17
CA MET A 18 -7.53 -6.16 4.98
C MET A 18 -8.47 -6.80 3.95
N LYS A 19 -8.07 -7.93 3.34
CA LYS A 19 -8.80 -8.54 2.22
C LYS A 19 -9.13 -7.50 1.16
N ALA A 20 -8.17 -6.62 0.87
CA ALA A 20 -8.33 -5.52 -0.05
C ALA A 20 -8.79 -6.08 -1.40
N LYS A 21 -9.96 -5.63 -1.85
CA LYS A 21 -10.52 -5.99 -3.16
C LYS A 21 -10.30 -4.85 -4.14
N PRO A 22 -10.23 -5.13 -5.45
CA PRO A 22 -10.15 -4.09 -6.46
C PRO A 22 -11.28 -3.06 -6.37
N GLU A 23 -12.46 -3.50 -5.95
CA GLU A 23 -13.63 -2.64 -5.81
C GLU A 23 -13.63 -1.82 -4.51
N MET A 24 -12.70 -2.11 -3.59
CA MET A 24 -12.66 -1.52 -2.27
C MET A 24 -11.75 -0.29 -2.26
N THR A 25 -12.29 0.82 -1.76
CA THR A 25 -11.51 2.04 -1.54
C THR A 25 -11.01 2.04 -0.10
N ILE A 26 -9.70 2.06 0.06
CA ILE A 26 -9.00 2.06 1.34
C ILE A 26 -8.49 3.48 1.60
N ASN A 27 -8.64 3.98 2.81
CA ASN A 27 -8.00 5.24 3.19
C ASN A 27 -6.49 5.02 3.31
N LEU A 28 -5.70 5.77 2.55
CA LEU A 28 -4.24 5.78 2.62
C LEU A 28 -3.76 6.05 4.04
N VAL A 29 -4.48 6.91 4.80
CA VAL A 29 -4.16 7.21 6.20
C VAL A 29 -4.32 5.98 7.08
N GLU A 30 -5.44 5.26 7.02
CA GLU A 30 -5.65 4.03 7.79
C GLU A 30 -4.73 2.89 7.35
N PHE A 31 -4.33 2.91 6.08
CA PHE A 31 -3.34 2.00 5.51
C PHE A 31 -1.93 2.28 6.05
N SER A 32 -1.50 3.54 6.03
CA SER A 32 -0.15 3.96 6.44
C SER A 32 0.02 4.01 7.95
N THR A 33 -1.04 4.22 8.73
CA THR A 33 -1.00 4.29 10.21
C THR A 33 -0.29 3.09 10.87
N PRO A 34 -0.64 1.83 10.57
CA PRO A 34 0.07 0.68 11.14
C PRO A 34 1.49 0.51 10.59
N LEU A 35 1.78 0.98 9.37
CA LEU A 35 3.12 0.91 8.78
C LEU A 35 4.05 1.93 9.45
N THR A 36 3.58 3.15 9.66
CA THR A 36 4.32 4.15 10.44
C THR A 36 4.48 3.75 11.89
N ALA A 37 3.46 3.11 12.50
CA ALA A 37 3.58 2.52 13.83
C ALA A 37 4.59 1.36 13.89
N SER A 38 4.80 0.64 12.79
CA SER A 38 5.82 -0.42 12.67
C SER A 38 7.23 0.15 12.44
N GLY A 39 7.38 1.47 12.31
CA GLY A 39 8.67 2.14 12.10
C GLY A 39 9.01 2.48 10.65
N TYR A 40 8.10 2.24 9.70
CA TYR A 40 8.28 2.64 8.31
C TYR A 40 8.03 4.14 8.13
N THR A 41 8.86 4.79 7.32
CA THR A 41 8.66 6.21 7.02
C THR A 41 7.61 6.40 5.95
N GLN A 42 6.97 7.58 5.95
CA GLN A 42 5.98 7.92 4.92
C GLN A 42 6.61 7.93 3.52
N ASP A 43 7.89 8.27 3.41
CA ASP A 43 8.64 8.25 2.14
C ASP A 43 8.75 6.82 1.61
N GLU A 44 9.24 5.88 2.43
CA GLU A 44 9.34 4.45 2.07
C GLU A 44 7.98 3.88 1.63
N ILE A 45 6.91 4.18 2.38
CA ILE A 45 5.55 3.75 2.06
C ILE A 45 5.13 4.35 0.71
N THR A 46 5.36 5.65 0.50
CA THR A 46 4.96 6.34 -0.73
C THR A 46 5.75 5.84 -1.94
N THR A 47 7.04 5.54 -1.80
CA THR A 47 7.88 4.96 -2.84
C THR A 47 7.32 3.62 -3.30
N VAL A 48 7.00 2.72 -2.36
CA VAL A 48 6.44 1.40 -2.68
C VAL A 48 5.04 1.51 -3.27
N LEU A 49 4.19 2.37 -2.71
CA LEU A 49 2.85 2.60 -3.25
C LEU A 49 2.91 3.18 -4.68
N ASN A 50 3.85 4.07 -4.96
CA ASN A 50 4.06 4.58 -6.32
C ASN A 50 4.53 3.47 -7.28
N ALA A 51 5.41 2.56 -6.84
CA ALA A 51 5.82 1.42 -7.65
C ALA A 51 4.61 0.51 -7.99
N LEU A 52 3.81 0.15 -6.98
CA LEU A 52 2.58 -0.63 -7.18
C LEU A 52 1.56 0.09 -8.08
N ALA A 53 1.51 1.43 -8.02
CA ALA A 53 0.67 2.23 -8.90
C ALA A 53 1.19 2.23 -10.35
N GLN A 54 2.51 2.28 -10.56
CA GLN A 54 3.14 2.14 -11.88
C GLN A 54 2.87 0.77 -12.50
N ASP A 55 2.92 -0.30 -11.71
CA ASP A 55 2.57 -1.66 -12.13
C ASP A 55 1.05 -1.87 -12.38
N ARG A 56 0.24 -0.82 -12.18
CA ARG A 56 -1.23 -0.84 -12.25
C ARG A 56 -1.83 -1.92 -11.34
N ILE A 57 -1.21 -2.15 -10.19
CA ILE A 57 -1.73 -3.04 -9.13
C ILE A 57 -2.68 -2.24 -8.25
N ILE A 58 -2.33 -0.98 -7.95
CA ILE A 58 -3.15 -0.05 -7.17
C ILE A 58 -3.34 1.28 -7.89
N GLU A 59 -4.32 2.06 -7.45
CA GLU A 59 -4.59 3.43 -7.89
C GLU A 59 -4.66 4.33 -6.66
N ILE A 60 -3.87 5.41 -6.66
CA ILE A 60 -3.96 6.44 -5.64
C ILE A 60 -4.95 7.49 -6.14
N ALA A 61 -6.15 7.45 -5.61
CA ALA A 61 -7.21 8.40 -5.90
C ALA A 61 -7.07 9.67 -5.03
N PRO A 62 -7.51 10.84 -5.53
CA PRO A 62 -7.48 12.08 -4.77
C PRO A 62 -8.26 11.98 -3.46
N GLY A 63 -7.75 12.64 -2.43
CA GLY A 63 -8.29 12.57 -1.06
C GLY A 63 -7.69 11.46 -0.19
N ASN A 64 -6.42 11.09 -0.42
CA ASN A 64 -5.72 10.03 0.32
C ASN A 64 -6.47 8.70 0.26
N LYS A 65 -6.95 8.34 -0.93
CA LYS A 65 -7.66 7.09 -1.17
C LYS A 65 -6.80 6.17 -2.03
N LEU A 66 -6.81 4.89 -1.69
CA LEU A 66 -6.10 3.84 -2.39
C LEU A 66 -7.15 2.83 -2.87
N ARG A 67 -7.10 2.47 -4.14
CA ARG A 67 -7.95 1.43 -4.73
C ARG A 67 -7.05 0.34 -5.27
N LEU A 68 -7.41 -0.93 -5.10
CA LEU A 68 -6.74 -1.98 -5.87
C LEU A 68 -7.28 -1.95 -7.30
N ILE A 69 -6.42 -2.10 -8.30
CA ILE A 69 -6.86 -2.33 -9.69
C ILE A 69 -6.83 -3.82 -9.99
N LYS A 70 -5.81 -4.52 -9.49
CA LYS A 70 -5.67 -5.96 -9.64
C LYS A 70 -5.69 -6.65 -8.27
N PRO A 71 -6.26 -7.85 -8.18
CA PRO A 71 -6.02 -8.68 -7.00
C PRO A 71 -4.51 -8.94 -6.90
N LEU A 72 -3.96 -8.72 -5.71
CA LEU A 72 -2.58 -9.14 -5.43
C LEU A 72 -2.50 -10.66 -5.68
N PRO A 73 -1.49 -11.15 -6.43
CA PRO A 73 -1.24 -12.58 -6.59
C PRO A 73 -0.98 -13.25 -5.23
#